data_AF-A0A7V1IH08-F1
#
_entry.id   AF-A0A7V1IH08-F1
#
_cell.length_a   1.000
_cell.length_b   1.000
_cell.length_c   1.000
_cell.angle_alpha   90.00
_cell.angle_beta   90.00
_cell.angle_gamma   90.00
#
_symmetry.space_group_name_H-M   'P 1'
#
loop_
_entity.id
_entity.type
_entity.pdbx_description
1 polymer ?
#
loop_
_entity_poly.entity_id
_entity_poly.type
_entity_poly.pdbx_seq_one_letter_code
_entity_poly.pdbx_strand_id
1 'polypeptide(L)'
;MLEDLIRYNSEMCRVFGACVEIRNTARKLQKAATEMELLASNGVVRAAKLTAGKGRSFRVLAEYLTEVPVRVQPEIDGLEEICTRLAANTAEGSNVVRLFYLLISGLLELRRSQQDFDPDEEKAARFTRPEEIEALMERITLAASDRHLAENAVQVGHLSEATVQDMRRLLRDSEDAIEESWRKLEAIQTVARTARYLAQCVAIEAARAEAGRQDFETLSSDINTTIDELEATLAMLEDASKKGRSLLRALILEVDTA
;
A
#
# COMPACT_ATOMS: atom_id res chain seq x y z
N MET A 1 18.59 20.46 -1.52
CA MET A 1 19.14 19.13 -1.85
C MET A 1 19.26 18.17 -0.66
N LEU A 2 20.11 18.40 0.34
CA LEU A 2 20.19 17.49 1.51
C LEU A 2 18.85 17.41 2.27
N GLU A 3 18.19 18.55 2.43
CA GLU A 3 16.84 18.64 3.00
C GLU A 3 15.81 17.87 2.17
N ASP A 4 15.93 17.86 0.84
CA ASP A 4 15.05 17.11 -0.05
C ASP A 4 15.27 15.60 0.05
N LEU A 5 16.53 15.15 0.21
CA LEU A 5 16.85 13.75 0.49
C LEU A 5 16.27 13.30 1.85
N ILE A 6 16.41 14.14 2.88
CA ILE A 6 15.85 13.87 4.21
C ILE A 6 14.32 13.82 4.13
N ARG A 7 13.69 14.74 3.40
CA ARG A 7 12.24 14.76 3.16
C ARG A 7 11.79 13.48 2.45
N TYR A 8 12.41 13.15 1.31
CA TYR A 8 12.10 11.94 0.55
C TYR A 8 12.19 10.69 1.43
N ASN A 9 13.29 10.53 2.16
CA ASN A 9 13.48 9.36 3.02
C ASN A 9 12.45 9.32 4.16
N SER A 10 12.06 10.47 4.71
CA SER A 10 11.00 10.56 5.71
C SER A 10 9.64 10.12 5.15
N GLU A 11 9.28 10.60 3.97
CA GLU A 11 8.01 10.24 3.33
C GLU A 11 7.99 8.77 2.90
N MET A 12 9.10 8.23 2.37
CA MET A 12 9.22 6.80 2.07
C MET A 12 9.13 5.93 3.34
N CYS A 13 9.73 6.35 4.45
CA CYS A 13 9.55 5.67 5.75
C CYS A 13 8.06 5.66 6.18
N ARG A 14 7.30 6.72 5.89
CA ARG A 14 5.87 6.77 6.16
C ARG A 14 5.07 5.84 5.25
N VAL A 15 5.43 5.75 3.96
CA VAL A 15 4.85 4.76 3.03
C VAL A 15 5.12 3.34 3.53
N PHE A 16 6.35 3.04 3.94
CA PHE A 16 6.68 1.76 4.56
C PHE A 16 5.87 1.48 5.83
N GLY A 17 5.70 2.50 6.68
CA GLY A 17 4.84 2.43 7.87
C GLY A 17 3.40 2.02 7.51
N ALA A 18 2.81 2.67 6.49
CA ALA A 18 1.49 2.31 5.99
C ALA A 18 1.45 0.86 5.47
N CYS A 19 2.49 0.38 4.79
CA CYS A 19 2.57 -1.01 4.32
C CYS A 19 2.60 -2.02 5.48
N VAL A 20 3.33 -1.71 6.55
CA VAL A 20 3.37 -2.55 7.76
C VAL A 20 2.00 -2.56 8.45
N GLU A 21 1.33 -1.41 8.53
CA GLU A 21 -0.04 -1.31 9.04
C GLU A 21 -1.01 -2.15 8.22
N ILE A 22 -0.94 -2.09 6.89
CA ILE A 22 -1.76 -2.91 5.98
C ILE A 22 -1.53 -4.40 6.26
N ARG A 23 -0.28 -4.85 6.27
CA ARG A 23 0.06 -6.27 6.53
C ARG A 23 -0.42 -6.75 7.89
N ASN A 24 -0.20 -5.96 8.94
CA ASN A 24 -0.66 -6.31 10.29
C ASN A 24 -2.20 -6.38 10.36
N THR A 25 -2.88 -5.52 9.62
CA THR A 25 -4.34 -5.46 9.56
C THR A 25 -4.91 -6.64 8.75
N ALA A 26 -4.24 -7.04 7.65
CA ALA A 26 -4.59 -8.24 6.88
C ALA A 26 -4.54 -9.52 7.73
N ARG A 27 -3.56 -9.64 8.64
CA ARG A 27 -3.48 -10.76 9.58
C ARG A 27 -4.61 -10.79 10.61
N LYS A 28 -5.04 -9.62 11.09
CA LYS A 28 -6.25 -9.52 11.94
C LYS A 28 -7.49 -9.99 11.18
N LEU A 29 -7.56 -9.65 9.89
CA LEU A 29 -8.64 -10.06 9.01
C LEU A 29 -8.70 -11.58 8.84
N GLN A 30 -7.54 -12.24 8.75
CA GLN A 30 -7.46 -13.70 8.71
C GLN A 30 -8.04 -14.35 9.97
N LYS A 31 -7.74 -13.79 11.15
CA LYS A 31 -8.31 -14.24 12.41
C LYS A 31 -9.84 -14.10 12.41
N ALA A 32 -10.36 -12.95 12.00
CA ALA A 32 -11.80 -12.70 11.91
C ALA A 32 -12.50 -13.67 10.94
N ALA A 33 -11.91 -13.92 9.77
CA ALA A 33 -12.44 -14.89 8.81
C ALA A 33 -12.52 -16.31 9.40
N THR A 34 -11.49 -16.73 10.14
CA THR A 34 -11.46 -18.03 10.83
C THR A 34 -12.51 -18.10 11.95
N GLU A 35 -12.72 -17.01 12.69
CA GLU A 35 -13.76 -16.93 13.73
C GLU A 35 -15.16 -17.02 13.11
N MET A 36 -15.40 -16.38 11.97
CA MET A 36 -16.64 -16.52 11.19
C MET A 36 -16.91 -17.97 10.78
N GLU A 37 -15.90 -18.71 10.34
CA GLU A 37 -16.02 -20.14 10.01
C GLU A 37 -16.41 -20.99 11.22
N LEU A 38 -15.78 -20.73 12.37
CA LEU A 38 -16.08 -21.45 13.61
C LEU A 38 -17.51 -21.17 14.08
N LEU A 39 -17.95 -19.90 14.04
CA LEU A 39 -19.32 -19.51 14.35
C LEU A 39 -20.32 -20.17 13.40
N ALA A 40 -19.97 -20.24 12.11
CA ALA A 40 -20.78 -20.90 11.09
C ALA A 40 -20.95 -22.39 11.38
N SER A 41 -19.85 -23.10 11.67
CA SER A 41 -19.86 -24.54 11.98
C SER A 41 -20.72 -24.84 13.22
N ASN A 42 -20.56 -24.05 14.28
CA ASN A 42 -21.41 -24.12 15.47
C ASN A 42 -22.87 -23.82 15.14
N GLY A 43 -23.10 -22.88 14.22
CA GLY A 43 -24.42 -22.53 13.72
C GLY A 43 -25.11 -23.62 12.93
N VAL A 44 -24.39 -24.34 12.05
CA VAL A 44 -24.91 -25.51 11.32
C VAL A 44 -25.41 -26.56 12.32
N VAL A 45 -24.63 -26.87 13.35
CA VAL A 45 -25.00 -27.86 14.38
C VAL A 45 -26.24 -27.43 15.14
N ARG A 46 -26.39 -26.13 15.45
CA ARG A 46 -27.58 -25.59 16.11
C ARG A 46 -28.81 -25.59 15.20
N ALA A 47 -28.65 -25.23 13.93
CA ALA A 47 -29.73 -25.24 12.94
C ALA A 47 -30.22 -26.64 12.59
N ALA A 48 -29.33 -27.64 12.57
CA ALA A 48 -29.68 -29.04 12.31
C ALA A 48 -30.60 -29.64 13.40
N LYS A 49 -30.59 -29.07 14.61
CA LYS A 49 -31.45 -29.50 15.72
C LYS A 49 -32.89 -28.97 15.64
N LEU A 50 -33.19 -28.09 14.68
CA LEU A 50 -34.51 -27.49 14.52
C LEU A 50 -35.33 -28.24 13.47
N THR A 51 -36.52 -28.71 13.87
CA THR A 51 -37.48 -29.35 12.96
C THR A 51 -38.30 -28.32 12.16
N ALA A 52 -38.62 -28.67 10.92
CA ALA A 52 -39.61 -28.01 10.04
C ALA A 52 -39.27 -26.61 9.49
N GLY A 53 -38.24 -26.50 8.64
CA GLY A 53 -38.07 -25.39 7.69
C GLY A 53 -37.63 -24.03 8.26
N LYS A 54 -37.76 -23.81 9.58
CA LYS A 54 -37.39 -22.58 10.31
C LYS A 54 -35.88 -22.31 10.42
N GLY A 55 -35.04 -23.21 9.90
CA GLY A 55 -33.57 -23.09 9.92
C GLY A 55 -32.94 -22.79 8.56
N ARG A 56 -33.74 -22.53 7.51
CA ARG A 56 -33.22 -22.44 6.13
C ARG A 56 -32.28 -21.25 5.94
N SER A 57 -32.64 -20.05 6.36
CA SER A 57 -31.77 -18.87 6.23
C SER A 57 -30.52 -18.99 7.08
N PHE A 58 -30.63 -19.70 8.21
CA PHE A 58 -29.48 -20.01 9.07
C PHE A 58 -28.51 -20.97 8.40
N ARG A 59 -29.03 -21.99 7.72
CA ARG A 59 -28.22 -22.93 6.96
C ARG A 59 -27.52 -22.22 5.81
N VAL A 60 -28.21 -21.32 5.11
CA VAL A 60 -27.61 -20.48 4.05
C VAL A 60 -26.52 -19.55 4.60
N LEU A 61 -26.77 -18.88 5.72
CA LEU A 61 -25.75 -18.05 6.38
C LEU A 61 -24.54 -18.89 6.78
N ALA A 62 -24.77 -20.05 7.38
CA ALA A 62 -23.69 -20.93 7.81
C ALA A 62 -22.89 -21.50 6.64
N GLU A 63 -23.56 -21.96 5.57
CA GLU A 63 -22.93 -22.36 4.30
C GLU A 63 -22.07 -21.21 3.73
N TYR A 64 -22.61 -19.98 3.71
CA TYR A 64 -21.88 -18.81 3.22
C TYR A 64 -20.67 -18.48 4.09
N LEU A 65 -20.83 -18.45 5.42
CA LEU A 65 -19.76 -18.14 6.36
C LEU A 65 -18.66 -19.21 6.36
N THR A 66 -18.98 -20.48 6.08
CA THR A 66 -17.94 -21.51 5.87
C THR A 66 -17.13 -21.29 4.58
N GLU A 67 -17.68 -20.58 3.59
CA GLU A 67 -16.95 -20.22 2.36
C GLU A 67 -16.15 -18.92 2.50
N VAL A 68 -16.42 -18.09 3.52
CA VAL A 68 -15.74 -16.80 3.72
C VAL A 68 -14.21 -16.95 3.77
N PRO A 69 -13.62 -17.84 4.59
CA PRO A 69 -12.17 -18.03 4.60
C PRO A 69 -11.61 -18.37 3.22
N VAL A 70 -12.25 -19.28 2.49
CA VAL A 70 -11.83 -19.72 1.15
C VAL A 70 -11.81 -18.55 0.16
N ARG A 71 -12.78 -17.62 0.29
CA ARG A 71 -12.89 -16.45 -0.59
C ARG A 71 -11.98 -15.29 -0.19
N VAL A 72 -11.70 -15.14 1.09
CA VAL A 72 -10.93 -14.02 1.64
C VAL A 72 -9.43 -14.33 1.68
N GLN A 73 -9.05 -15.58 1.93
CA GLN A 73 -7.65 -15.99 2.06
C GLN A 73 -6.78 -15.60 0.85
N PRO A 74 -7.19 -15.83 -0.41
CA PRO A 74 -6.37 -15.44 -1.56
C PRO A 74 -6.16 -13.92 -1.65
N GLU A 75 -7.14 -13.14 -1.19
CA GLU A 75 -7.03 -11.69 -1.18
C GLU A 75 -6.10 -11.20 -0.06
N ILE A 76 -6.11 -11.87 1.10
CA ILE A 76 -5.13 -11.63 2.18
C ILE A 76 -3.71 -11.99 1.73
N ASP A 77 -3.53 -13.15 1.10
CA ASP A 77 -2.22 -13.60 0.59
C ASP A 77 -1.69 -12.59 -0.44
N GLY A 78 -2.56 -12.14 -1.35
CA GLY A 78 -2.22 -11.08 -2.30
C GLY A 78 -1.85 -9.75 -1.62
N LEU A 79 -2.54 -9.36 -0.55
CA LEU A 79 -2.16 -8.18 0.24
C LEU A 79 -0.77 -8.34 0.89
N GLU A 80 -0.42 -9.52 1.41
CA GLU A 80 0.91 -9.76 1.98
C GLU A 80 2.01 -9.70 0.92
N GLU A 81 1.76 -10.25 -0.27
CA GLU A 81 2.69 -10.16 -1.40
C GLU A 81 2.90 -8.71 -1.84
N ILE A 82 1.81 -7.95 -1.99
CA ILE A 82 1.86 -6.52 -2.33
C ILE A 82 2.65 -5.72 -1.29
N CYS A 83 2.41 -5.95 0.01
CA CYS A 83 3.17 -5.30 1.07
C CYS A 83 4.66 -5.66 1.04
N THR A 84 5.00 -6.90 0.65
CA THR A 84 6.39 -7.34 0.50
C THR A 84 7.06 -6.63 -0.67
N ARG A 85 6.36 -6.50 -1.81
CA ARG A 85 6.84 -5.74 -2.97
C ARG A 85 7.03 -4.26 -2.64
N LEU A 86 6.07 -3.64 -1.96
CA LEU A 86 6.18 -2.25 -1.51
C LEU A 86 7.35 -2.01 -0.55
N ALA A 87 7.60 -2.95 0.37
CA ALA A 87 8.76 -2.89 1.26
C ALA A 87 10.08 -2.97 0.49
N ALA A 88 10.17 -3.87 -0.51
CA ALA A 88 11.33 -3.97 -1.38
C ALA A 88 11.56 -2.68 -2.19
N ASN A 89 10.51 -2.17 -2.84
CA ASN A 89 10.57 -0.92 -3.60
C ASN A 89 10.98 0.27 -2.72
N THR A 90 10.52 0.30 -1.47
CA THR A 90 10.90 1.36 -0.52
C THR A 90 12.37 1.29 -0.14
N ALA A 91 12.88 0.09 0.16
CA ALA A 91 14.28 -0.12 0.49
C ALA A 91 15.20 0.18 -0.72
N GLU A 92 14.81 -0.27 -1.91
CA GLU A 92 15.52 0.03 -3.15
C GLU A 92 15.51 1.53 -3.45
N GLY A 93 14.35 2.19 -3.30
CA GLY A 93 14.18 3.62 -3.48
C GLY A 93 15.15 4.43 -2.63
N SER A 94 15.26 4.13 -1.32
CA SER A 94 16.22 4.81 -0.44
C SER A 94 17.68 4.69 -0.91
N ASN A 95 18.06 3.55 -1.50
CA ASN A 95 19.41 3.37 -2.05
C ASN A 95 19.61 4.17 -3.34
N VAL A 96 18.63 4.14 -4.24
CA VAL A 96 18.65 4.86 -5.52
C VAL A 96 18.74 6.37 -5.27
N VAL A 97 17.94 6.92 -4.36
CA VAL A 97 17.98 8.36 -4.05
C VAL A 97 19.31 8.77 -3.40
N ARG A 98 19.88 7.92 -2.54
CA ARG A 98 21.21 8.16 -1.96
C ARG A 98 22.29 8.19 -3.05
N LEU A 99 22.23 7.26 -4.01
CA LEU A 99 23.15 7.24 -5.14
C LEU A 99 23.00 8.50 -6.00
N PHE A 100 21.78 8.87 -6.36
CA PHE A 100 21.50 10.09 -7.12
C PHE A 100 22.08 11.32 -6.44
N TYR A 101 21.84 11.47 -5.13
CA TYR A 101 22.40 12.58 -4.36
C TYR A 101 23.93 12.63 -4.41
N LEU A 102 24.61 11.49 -4.32
CA LEU A 102 26.06 11.41 -4.40
C LEU A 102 26.57 11.87 -5.79
N LEU A 103 25.93 11.38 -6.86
CA LEU A 103 26.31 11.69 -8.23
C LEU A 103 26.12 13.19 -8.54
N ILE A 104 24.95 13.74 -8.23
CA ILE A 104 24.64 15.17 -8.44
C ILE A 104 25.52 16.06 -7.58
N SER A 105 25.77 15.69 -6.31
CA SER A 105 26.67 16.47 -5.44
C SER A 105 28.09 16.50 -6.02
N GLY A 106 28.58 15.40 -6.58
CA GLY A 106 29.88 15.35 -7.27
C GLY A 106 29.93 16.26 -8.49
N LEU A 107 28.90 16.26 -9.33
CA LEU A 107 28.81 17.18 -10.49
C LEU A 107 28.76 18.64 -10.04
N LEU A 108 28.03 18.95 -8.98
CA LEU A 108 27.93 20.31 -8.45
C LEU A 108 29.23 20.79 -7.80
N GLU A 109 29.96 19.93 -7.11
CA GLU A 109 31.30 20.28 -6.62
C GLU A 109 32.25 20.60 -7.77
N LEU A 110 32.22 19.81 -8.85
CA LEU A 110 32.98 20.13 -10.06
C LEU A 110 32.55 21.48 -10.66
N ARG A 111 31.25 21.74 -10.75
CA ARG A 111 30.72 23.01 -11.27
C ARG A 111 31.13 24.20 -10.40
N ARG A 112 31.06 24.09 -9.07
CA ARG A 112 31.47 25.14 -8.11
C ARG A 112 32.96 25.47 -8.18
N SER A 113 33.79 24.55 -8.66
CA SER A 113 35.23 24.77 -8.82
C SER A 113 35.60 25.62 -10.05
N GLN A 114 34.62 25.90 -10.94
CA GLN A 114 34.81 26.68 -12.15
C GLN A 114 34.65 28.19 -11.90
N GLN A 115 35.38 29.02 -12.64
CA GLN A 115 35.47 30.48 -12.39
C GLN A 115 34.17 31.25 -12.65
N ASP A 116 33.28 30.71 -13.50
CA ASP A 116 32.03 31.33 -13.94
C ASP A 116 30.80 30.84 -13.16
N PHE A 117 31.00 30.18 -12.02
CA PHE A 117 29.92 29.64 -11.20
C PHE A 117 29.02 30.73 -10.60
N ASP A 118 27.71 30.62 -10.85
CA ASP A 118 26.66 31.42 -10.21
C ASP A 118 25.92 30.58 -9.15
N PRO A 119 26.01 30.91 -7.86
CA PRO A 119 25.32 30.21 -6.78
C PRO A 119 23.79 30.22 -6.86
N ASP A 120 23.19 31.19 -7.56
CA ASP A 120 21.73 31.30 -7.64
C ASP A 120 21.13 30.38 -8.70
N GLU A 121 21.91 29.96 -9.70
CA GLU A 121 21.53 28.91 -10.66
C GLU A 121 21.38 27.53 -9.98
N GLU A 122 22.22 27.24 -8.98
CA GLU A 122 22.18 25.97 -8.25
C GLU A 122 20.98 25.88 -7.29
N LYS A 123 20.59 26.99 -6.65
CA LYS A 123 19.49 26.98 -5.66
C LYS A 123 18.13 26.70 -6.30
N ALA A 124 17.96 27.03 -7.57
CA ALA A 124 16.70 26.84 -8.28
C ALA A 124 16.54 25.43 -8.85
N ALA A 125 17.65 24.75 -9.15
CA ALA A 125 17.66 23.45 -9.83
C ALA A 125 17.52 22.29 -8.84
N ARG A 126 16.67 21.32 -9.21
CA ARG A 126 16.47 20.07 -8.44
C ARG A 126 17.13 18.86 -9.10
N PHE A 127 17.53 19.00 -10.36
CA PHE A 127 18.25 18.00 -11.18
C PHE A 127 17.50 16.68 -11.31
N THR A 128 16.17 16.71 -11.16
CA THR A 128 15.27 15.57 -11.33
C THR A 128 14.80 15.41 -12.77
N ARG A 129 15.17 16.35 -13.65
CA ARG A 129 14.88 16.28 -15.08
C ARG A 129 16.15 15.98 -15.87
N PRO A 130 16.07 15.11 -16.90
CA PRO A 130 17.20 14.88 -17.80
C PRO A 130 17.76 16.19 -18.37
N GLU A 131 16.90 17.15 -18.73
CA GLU A 131 17.32 18.42 -19.32
C GLU A 131 18.15 19.29 -18.35
N GLU A 132 17.86 19.24 -17.05
CA GLU A 132 18.63 19.96 -16.03
C GLU A 132 20.00 19.31 -15.81
N ILE A 133 20.07 17.98 -15.85
CA ILE A 133 21.32 17.21 -15.73
C ILE A 133 22.18 17.44 -16.97
N GLU A 134 21.59 17.39 -18.17
CA GLU A 134 22.25 17.66 -19.44
C GLU A 134 22.82 19.07 -19.49
N ALA A 135 22.04 20.08 -19.11
CA ALA A 135 22.53 21.46 -19.02
C ALA A 135 23.69 21.60 -18.02
N LEU A 136 23.66 20.89 -16.89
CA LEU A 136 24.77 20.86 -15.93
C LEU A 136 26.02 20.21 -16.55
N MET A 137 25.87 19.07 -17.23
CA MET A 137 26.96 18.38 -17.92
C MET A 137 27.61 19.26 -18.99
N GLU A 138 26.81 19.92 -19.82
CA GLU A 138 27.29 20.81 -20.87
C GLU A 138 28.13 21.95 -20.30
N ARG A 139 27.64 22.60 -19.24
CA ARG A 139 28.37 23.69 -18.57
C ARG A 139 29.70 23.21 -17.99
N ILE A 140 29.71 22.06 -17.32
CA ILE A 140 30.94 21.48 -16.77
C ILE A 140 31.92 21.18 -17.91
N THR A 141 31.45 20.56 -18.99
CA THR A 141 32.25 20.14 -20.13
C THR A 141 32.85 21.32 -20.89
N LEU A 142 32.07 22.38 -21.12
CA LEU A 142 32.51 23.60 -21.81
C LEU A 142 33.62 24.34 -21.05
N ALA A 143 33.58 24.31 -19.72
CA ALA A 143 34.58 24.95 -18.87
C ALA A 143 35.72 24.00 -18.43
N ALA A 144 35.67 22.72 -18.80
CA ALA A 144 36.70 21.74 -18.46
C ALA A 144 37.96 21.91 -19.35
N SER A 145 39.11 22.13 -18.71
CA SER A 145 40.41 22.15 -19.39
C SER A 145 41.01 20.74 -19.60
N ASP A 146 40.54 19.74 -18.84
CA ASP A 146 40.96 18.35 -18.90
C ASP A 146 39.90 17.48 -19.59
N ARG A 147 40.32 16.77 -20.65
CA ARG A 147 39.48 15.85 -21.43
C ARG A 147 38.93 14.70 -20.59
N HIS A 148 39.70 14.16 -19.65
CA HIS A 148 39.25 13.05 -18.80
C HIS A 148 38.21 13.51 -17.78
N LEU A 149 38.35 14.74 -17.27
CA LEU A 149 37.36 15.32 -16.37
C LEU A 149 36.04 15.57 -17.09
N ALA A 150 36.09 16.06 -18.34
CA ALA A 150 34.92 16.18 -19.21
C ALA A 150 34.23 14.82 -19.48
N GLU A 151 34.99 13.79 -19.87
CA GLU A 151 34.46 12.44 -20.10
C GLU A 151 33.81 11.85 -18.83
N ASN A 152 34.44 12.02 -17.67
CA ASN A 152 33.91 11.55 -16.40
C ASN A 152 32.61 12.30 -16.01
N ALA A 153 32.54 13.62 -16.24
CA ALA A 153 31.34 14.40 -15.95
C ALA A 153 30.15 13.92 -16.79
N VAL A 154 30.36 13.64 -18.08
CA VAL A 154 29.34 13.07 -18.96
C VAL A 154 28.89 11.69 -18.47
N GLN A 155 29.83 10.82 -18.08
CA GLN A 155 29.47 9.50 -17.56
C GLN A 155 28.66 9.58 -16.25
N VAL A 156 29.05 10.47 -15.32
CA VAL A 156 28.33 10.68 -14.06
C VAL A 156 26.95 11.27 -14.28
N GLY A 157 26.78 12.17 -15.26
CA GLY A 157 25.47 12.71 -15.59
C GLY A 157 24.54 11.67 -16.22
N HIS A 158 25.02 10.83 -17.13
CA HIS A 158 24.24 9.69 -17.63
C HIS A 158 23.85 8.70 -16.51
N LEU A 159 24.75 8.42 -15.57
CA LEU A 159 24.40 7.62 -14.39
C LEU A 159 23.34 8.31 -13.52
N SER A 160 23.39 9.64 -13.40
CA SER A 160 22.40 10.41 -12.65
C SER A 160 21.03 10.35 -13.33
N GLU A 161 20.97 10.51 -14.65
CA GLU A 161 19.75 10.36 -15.45
C GLU A 161 19.13 8.96 -15.30
N ALA A 162 19.94 7.91 -15.43
CA ALA A 162 19.50 6.53 -15.23
C ALA A 162 18.94 6.33 -13.81
N THR A 163 19.62 6.88 -12.79
CA THR A 163 19.18 6.80 -11.39
C THR A 163 17.84 7.51 -11.19
N VAL A 164 17.61 8.65 -11.84
CA VAL A 164 16.30 9.34 -11.84
C VAL A 164 15.21 8.50 -12.48
N GLN A 165 15.50 7.84 -13.59
CA GLN A 165 14.55 6.93 -14.23
C GLN A 165 14.19 5.75 -13.32
N ASP A 166 15.17 5.19 -12.62
CA ASP A 166 14.94 4.14 -11.61
C ASP A 166 14.07 4.65 -10.46
N MET A 167 14.31 5.87 -9.95
CA MET A 167 13.44 6.49 -8.93
C MET A 167 11.99 6.58 -9.41
N ARG A 168 11.78 7.09 -10.63
CA ARG A 168 10.45 7.21 -11.23
C ARG A 168 9.77 5.86 -11.39
N ARG A 169 10.50 4.86 -11.87
CA ARG A 169 10.00 3.48 -12.03
C ARG A 169 9.55 2.93 -10.68
N LEU A 170 10.40 2.97 -9.66
CA LEU A 170 10.09 2.44 -8.32
C LEU A 170 8.89 3.14 -7.68
N LEU A 171 8.76 4.46 -7.85
CA LEU A 171 7.61 5.20 -7.35
C LEU A 171 6.31 4.80 -8.06
N ARG A 172 6.34 4.62 -9.40
CA ARG A 172 5.19 4.15 -10.18
C ARG A 172 4.81 2.71 -9.85
N ASP A 173 5.78 1.82 -9.81
CA ASP A 173 5.58 0.42 -9.40
C ASP A 173 4.95 0.34 -7.99
N SER A 174 5.30 1.28 -7.12
CA SER A 174 4.70 1.40 -5.78
C SER A 174 3.28 1.97 -5.81
N GLU A 175 2.98 2.96 -6.66
CA GLU A 175 1.61 3.46 -6.83
C GLU A 175 0.68 2.36 -7.36
N ASP A 176 1.12 1.62 -8.37
CA ASP A 176 0.39 0.51 -8.96
C ASP A 176 0.13 -0.59 -7.92
N ALA A 177 1.13 -0.90 -7.08
CA ALA A 177 0.98 -1.87 -6.01
C ALA A 177 -0.06 -1.43 -4.94
N ILE A 178 -0.10 -0.14 -4.58
CA ILE A 178 -1.16 0.37 -3.69
C ILE A 178 -2.53 0.32 -4.37
N GLU A 179 -2.63 0.59 -5.68
CA GLU A 179 -3.90 0.46 -6.38
C GLU A 179 -4.37 -1.00 -6.45
N GLU A 180 -3.44 -1.94 -6.61
CA GLU A 180 -3.75 -3.36 -6.53
C GLU A 180 -4.26 -3.74 -5.14
N SER A 181 -3.65 -3.23 -4.05
CA SER A 181 -4.13 -3.51 -2.69
C SER A 181 -5.56 -3.03 -2.49
N TRP A 182 -5.93 -1.89 -3.09
CA TRP A 182 -7.30 -1.38 -3.07
C TRP A 182 -8.33 -2.35 -3.66
N ARG A 183 -8.00 -2.97 -4.81
CA ARG A 183 -8.91 -3.93 -5.45
C ARG A 183 -9.10 -5.18 -4.59
N LYS A 184 -8.04 -5.63 -3.91
CA LYS A 184 -8.08 -6.73 -2.94
C LYS A 184 -9.00 -6.41 -1.76
N LEU A 185 -8.93 -5.18 -1.25
CA LEU A 185 -9.79 -4.74 -0.15
C LEU A 185 -11.25 -4.65 -0.52
N GLU A 186 -11.54 -4.18 -1.73
CA GLU A 186 -12.91 -4.10 -2.24
C GLU A 186 -13.55 -5.50 -2.34
N ALA A 187 -12.77 -6.50 -2.78
CA ALA A 187 -13.21 -7.89 -2.80
C ALA A 187 -13.56 -8.39 -1.40
N ILE A 188 -12.71 -8.11 -0.40
CA ILE A 188 -12.97 -8.51 0.99
C ILE A 188 -14.17 -7.75 1.58
N GLN A 189 -14.30 -6.44 1.33
CA GLN A 189 -15.45 -5.65 1.76
C GLN A 189 -16.76 -6.20 1.18
N THR A 190 -16.75 -6.67 -0.07
CA THR A 190 -17.92 -7.29 -0.68
C THR A 190 -18.34 -8.54 0.08
N VAL A 191 -17.38 -9.40 0.46
CA VAL A 191 -17.65 -10.60 1.27
C VAL A 191 -18.23 -10.22 2.64
N ALA A 192 -17.65 -9.22 3.30
CA ALA A 192 -18.09 -8.72 4.60
C ALA A 192 -19.54 -8.20 4.56
N ARG A 193 -19.87 -7.37 3.55
CA ARG A 193 -21.23 -6.81 3.38
C ARG A 193 -22.27 -7.90 3.15
N THR A 194 -21.96 -8.92 2.35
CA THR A 194 -22.88 -10.04 2.14
C THR A 194 -23.08 -10.84 3.42
N ALA A 195 -22.01 -11.11 4.19
CA ALA A 195 -22.11 -11.78 5.48
C ALA A 195 -23.04 -10.99 6.44
N ARG A 196 -22.88 -9.66 6.50
CA ARG A 196 -23.74 -8.80 7.32
C ARG A 196 -25.20 -8.87 6.93
N TYR A 197 -25.48 -8.78 5.63
CA TYR A 197 -26.84 -8.85 5.12
C TYR A 197 -27.52 -10.17 5.53
N LEU A 198 -26.82 -11.30 5.37
CA LEU A 198 -27.33 -12.61 5.76
C LEU A 198 -27.53 -12.72 7.29
N ALA A 199 -26.62 -12.17 8.09
CA ALA A 199 -26.75 -12.12 9.55
C ALA A 199 -28.00 -11.33 9.98
N GLN A 200 -28.28 -10.20 9.34
CA GLN A 200 -29.49 -9.41 9.59
C GLN A 200 -30.77 -10.18 9.22
N CYS A 201 -30.78 -10.88 8.07
CA CYS A 201 -31.91 -11.74 7.70
C CYS A 201 -32.18 -12.82 8.76
N VAL A 202 -31.12 -13.44 9.27
CA VAL A 202 -31.20 -14.43 10.35
C VAL A 202 -31.72 -13.82 11.64
N ALA A 203 -31.28 -12.62 12.03
CA ALA A 203 -31.78 -11.93 13.22
C ALA A 203 -33.29 -11.67 13.14
N ILE A 204 -33.79 -11.25 11.97
CA ILE A 204 -35.22 -11.00 11.74
C ILE A 204 -36.03 -12.28 11.82
N GLU A 205 -35.50 -13.40 11.30
CA GLU A 205 -36.18 -14.68 11.35
C GLU A 205 -36.17 -15.29 12.77
N ALA A 206 -35.07 -15.12 13.49
CA ALA A 206 -34.93 -15.48 14.90
C ALA A 206 -35.96 -14.79 15.79
N ALA A 207 -36.18 -13.48 15.58
CA ALA A 207 -37.18 -12.70 16.31
C ALA A 207 -38.62 -13.22 16.09
N ARG A 208 -38.86 -13.96 14.99
CA ARG A 208 -40.16 -14.57 14.64
C ARG A 208 -40.28 -16.02 15.08
N ALA A 209 -39.22 -16.63 15.60
CA ALA A 209 -39.21 -18.02 16.04
C ALA A 209 -39.62 -18.13 17.53
N GLU A 210 -40.57 -19.02 17.83
CA GLU A 210 -41.02 -19.31 19.21
C GLU A 210 -40.09 -20.28 19.97
N ALA A 211 -39.37 -21.16 19.24
CA ALA A 211 -38.46 -22.15 19.81
C ALA A 211 -37.01 -21.89 19.38
N GLY A 212 -36.06 -21.97 20.31
CA GLY A 212 -34.63 -21.74 20.05
C GLY A 212 -34.22 -20.27 19.90
N ARG A 213 -35.13 -19.32 20.15
CA ARG A 213 -34.92 -17.87 19.99
C ARG A 213 -33.64 -17.34 20.64
N GLN A 214 -33.36 -17.76 21.87
CA GLN A 214 -32.17 -17.31 22.60
C GLN A 214 -30.86 -17.79 21.97
N ASP A 215 -30.83 -19.02 21.44
CA ASP A 215 -29.65 -19.55 20.74
C ASP A 215 -29.39 -18.83 19.42
N PHE A 216 -30.47 -18.43 18.73
CA PHE A 216 -30.41 -17.62 17.51
C PHE A 216 -29.99 -16.17 17.78
N GLU A 217 -30.55 -15.52 18.81
CA GLU A 217 -30.19 -14.18 19.21
C GLU A 217 -28.71 -14.12 19.62
N THR A 218 -28.24 -15.12 20.38
CA THR A 218 -26.83 -15.21 20.78
C THR A 218 -25.92 -15.36 19.56
N LEU A 219 -26.18 -16.35 18.68
CA LEU A 219 -25.29 -16.56 17.54
C LEU A 219 -25.36 -15.41 16.52
N SER A 220 -26.52 -14.81 16.32
CA SER A 220 -26.64 -13.61 15.50
C SER A 220 -25.88 -12.43 16.09
N SER A 221 -25.88 -12.28 17.43
CA SER A 221 -25.08 -11.26 18.11
C SER A 221 -23.59 -11.51 17.88
N ASP A 222 -23.13 -12.74 18.09
CA ASP A 222 -21.72 -13.12 17.91
C ASP A 222 -21.25 -12.85 16.48
N ILE A 223 -22.05 -13.25 15.48
CA ILE A 223 -21.74 -13.00 14.06
C ILE A 223 -21.69 -11.50 13.76
N ASN A 224 -22.64 -10.70 14.27
CA ASN A 224 -22.62 -9.25 14.06
C ASN A 224 -21.38 -8.61 14.69
N THR A 225 -20.99 -9.02 15.90
CA THR A 225 -19.77 -8.54 16.55
C THR A 225 -18.52 -8.86 15.72
N THR A 226 -18.37 -10.09 15.23
CA THR A 226 -17.21 -10.45 14.38
C THR A 226 -17.21 -9.67 13.06
N ILE A 227 -18.38 -9.42 12.48
CA ILE A 227 -18.50 -8.61 11.25
C ILE A 227 -18.16 -7.14 11.52
N ASP A 228 -18.57 -6.58 12.66
CA ASP A 228 -18.22 -5.22 13.06
C ASP A 228 -16.70 -5.07 13.24
N GLU A 229 -16.05 -6.04 13.88
CA GLU A 229 -14.59 -6.09 14.00
C GLU A 229 -13.89 -6.22 12.64
N LEU A 230 -14.43 -7.04 11.73
CA LEU A 230 -13.95 -7.17 10.36
C LEU A 230 -14.04 -5.84 9.61
N GLU A 231 -15.17 -5.14 9.68
CA GLU A 231 -15.34 -3.86 9.00
C GLU A 231 -14.48 -2.74 9.59
N ALA A 232 -14.32 -2.69 10.90
CA ALA A 232 -13.39 -1.76 11.54
C ALA A 232 -11.95 -2.02 11.07
N THR A 233 -11.58 -3.30 10.94
CA THR A 233 -10.29 -3.73 10.39
C THR A 233 -10.12 -3.30 8.94
N LEU A 234 -11.15 -3.47 8.10
CA LEU A 234 -11.14 -3.02 6.70
C LEU A 234 -11.03 -1.50 6.57
N ALA A 235 -11.73 -0.74 7.42
CA ALA A 235 -11.68 0.72 7.41
C ALA A 235 -10.27 1.26 7.77
N MET A 236 -9.60 0.66 8.75
CA MET A 236 -8.21 1.00 9.08
C MET A 236 -7.26 0.74 7.90
N LEU A 237 -7.46 -0.38 7.19
CA LEU A 237 -6.64 -0.74 6.06
C LEU A 237 -6.87 0.21 4.86
N GLU A 238 -8.12 0.62 4.65
CA GLU A 238 -8.50 1.62 3.65
C GLU A 238 -7.81 2.96 3.92
N ASP A 239 -7.81 3.43 5.17
CA ASP A 239 -7.15 4.68 5.57
C ASP A 239 -5.63 4.64 5.36
N ALA A 240 -4.98 3.55 5.80
CA ALA A 240 -3.54 3.34 5.59
C ALA A 240 -3.19 3.35 4.08
N SER A 241 -4.02 2.72 3.25
CA SER A 241 -3.84 2.70 1.79
C SER A 241 -4.03 4.09 1.16
N LYS A 242 -5.03 4.88 1.61
CA LYS A 242 -5.20 6.29 1.16
C LYS A 242 -3.99 7.13 1.50
N LYS A 243 -3.52 7.01 2.73
CA LYS A 243 -2.36 7.76 3.23
C LYS A 243 -1.11 7.41 2.42
N GLY A 244 -0.80 6.13 2.25
CA GLY A 244 0.33 5.67 1.44
C GLY A 244 0.28 6.20 0.00
N ARG A 245 -0.89 6.13 -0.65
CA ARG A 245 -1.09 6.66 -2.00
C ARG A 245 -0.87 8.16 -2.10
N SER A 246 -1.39 8.93 -1.13
CA SER A 246 -1.22 10.38 -1.08
C SER A 246 0.27 10.76 -1.01
N LEU A 247 1.03 10.06 -0.16
CA LEU A 247 2.46 10.27 0.01
C LEU A 247 3.23 9.91 -1.27
N LEU A 248 2.94 8.77 -1.90
CA LEU A 248 3.57 8.38 -3.16
C LEU A 248 3.27 9.39 -4.28
N ARG A 249 2.03 9.87 -4.39
CA ARG A 249 1.68 10.89 -5.38
C ARG A 249 2.39 12.20 -5.17
N ALA A 250 2.54 12.63 -3.92
CA ALA A 250 3.34 13.81 -3.60
C ALA A 250 4.80 13.62 -4.04
N LEU A 251 5.39 12.45 -3.78
CA LEU A 251 6.75 12.13 -4.21
C LEU A 251 6.90 12.04 -5.73
N ILE A 252 5.95 11.44 -6.44
CA ILE A 252 5.93 11.39 -7.91
C ILE A 252 5.85 12.80 -8.47
N LEU A 253 4.94 13.63 -7.95
CA LEU A 253 4.81 15.02 -8.38
C LEU A 253 6.12 15.78 -8.12
N GLU A 254 6.76 15.56 -6.97
CA GLU A 254 8.06 16.16 -6.67
C GLU A 254 9.18 15.72 -7.62
N VAL A 255 9.14 14.51 -8.19
CA VAL A 255 10.16 14.02 -9.14
C VAL A 255 9.81 14.39 -10.60
N ASP A 256 8.53 14.58 -10.92
CA ASP A 256 8.06 14.89 -12.28
C ASP A 256 7.86 16.39 -12.53
N THR A 257 7.61 17.21 -11.50
CA THR A 257 7.37 18.66 -11.63
C THR A 257 8.48 19.55 -11.07
N ALA A 258 9.43 18.98 -10.33
CA ALA A 258 10.73 19.59 -10.11
C ALA A 258 11.48 19.59 -11.43
#